data_AF-A0A7J9LZX0-F1
#
_entry.id   AF-A0A7J9LZX0-F1
#
_cell.length_a   1.000
_cell.length_b   1.000
_cell.length_c   1.000
_cell.angle_alpha   90.00
_cell.angle_beta   90.00
_cell.angle_gamma   90.00
#
_symmetry.space_group_name_H-M   'P 1'
#
loop_
_entity.id
_entity.type
_entity.pdbx_description
1 polymer ?
#
loop_
_entity_poly.entity_id
_entity_poly.type
_entity_poly.pdbx_seq_one_letter_code
_entity_poly.pdbx_strand_id
1 'polypeptide(L)'
;MDLHLKSLFDRFQEQFGSGPGLGPGSGTCLMKVEGISSNFIKLLFKASAALYRTEPWRRLRPGHLFGVRVGKDSDWSGKKQPFPCSQFIGGDGGDIGFYMFRSENDAKKMTGSRETIRVPNVELLRVTYELETLMFPSNRKMIKSLSLEASGNDRFPVIDVTRCTSSGELQFRNPTLEELKFVYAFMRAISLVHPLLQADKEGGPNWTKLISFGPFIETVDIQWPPEMARGHELVAVTISHPPGQAYEEKISSTASSTPTKYAEPPDEVTFMDIRVNSNSSSRHCAMCEKEVNGDQSLCCGRCRAVVYCTSLCQKQHWKESHKSMCGLYKAMMEREEELVMKIFMFPCSAAQPCKWLESLGIHQKGMWRRKCSCYSHCPFGLLPVKGGLWDSWGGLDDEEYPGDLPFHNQLRDGISSPILLSGWSEYYNLRSLPLSSPIADILSHPLTVYHILTALSINTKNLLLKGKEVILHYLGPEGEMDWMPAFSEISHLLNGLGNIQIIMVGPEVPTNLSGTTSGISSRVRVNLVRGVYQEEATYLPSPHVIVALNCALDRYSSWGGALDLIKAIGVPAFFTEQSEILCANAKQVLRGAGLHITHPVTPNPFRSPVKNHDSSTNLPSYSNGFVLGVNA
;
A
#
# COMPACT_ATOMS: atom_id res chain seq x y z
N MET A 1 -50.90 13.01 1.16
CA MET A 1 -49.89 11.96 1.40
C MET A 1 -50.14 11.46 2.81
N ASP A 2 -50.76 10.28 2.93
CA ASP A 2 -51.59 9.89 4.07
C ASP A 2 -50.82 9.62 5.36
N LEU A 3 -51.40 10.10 6.48
CA LEU A 3 -51.00 9.77 7.86
C LEU A 3 -50.90 8.25 8.11
N HIS A 4 -51.66 7.45 7.35
CA HIS A 4 -51.61 6.00 7.39
C HIS A 4 -50.34 5.42 6.76
N LEU A 5 -49.82 6.04 5.69
CA LEU A 5 -48.53 5.66 5.07
C LEU A 5 -47.36 6.02 5.99
N LYS A 6 -47.46 7.14 6.72
CA LYS A 6 -46.45 7.52 7.71
C LYS A 6 -46.41 6.52 8.88
N SER A 7 -47.58 6.19 9.44
CA SER A 7 -47.68 5.13 10.46
C SER A 7 -47.25 3.76 9.95
N LEU A 8 -47.49 3.43 8.68
CA LEU A 8 -47.02 2.19 8.06
C LEU A 8 -45.51 2.22 7.87
N PHE A 9 -44.90 3.32 7.45
CA PHE A 9 -43.45 3.48 7.34
C PHE A 9 -42.76 3.45 8.71
N ASP A 10 -43.35 4.12 9.70
CA ASP A 10 -42.87 4.11 11.09
C ASP A 10 -42.94 2.69 11.67
N ARG A 11 -44.05 1.97 11.44
CA ARG A 11 -44.16 0.54 11.80
C ARG A 11 -43.27 -0.36 10.96
N PHE A 12 -43.01 -0.06 9.69
CA PHE A 12 -42.11 -0.84 8.84
C PHE A 12 -40.65 -0.70 9.32
N GLN A 13 -40.26 0.50 9.76
CA GLN A 13 -38.96 0.76 10.40
C GLN A 13 -38.85 0.14 11.80
N GLU A 14 -39.94 0.10 12.58
CA GLU A 14 -39.99 -0.57 13.89
C GLU A 14 -40.01 -2.11 13.77
N GLN A 15 -40.62 -2.66 12.73
CA GLN A 15 -40.85 -4.11 12.57
C GLN A 15 -39.71 -4.82 11.81
N PHE A 16 -38.96 -4.10 10.97
CA PHE A 16 -37.79 -4.64 10.25
C PHE A 16 -36.44 -4.07 10.70
N GLY A 17 -36.43 -3.08 11.60
CA GLY A 17 -35.20 -2.40 12.03
C GLY A 17 -34.57 -1.66 10.85
N SER A 18 -34.33 -0.36 10.99
CA SER A 18 -33.29 0.25 10.16
C SER A 18 -32.03 -0.55 10.46
N GLY A 19 -31.40 -1.18 9.47
CA GLY A 19 -30.23 -2.03 9.71
C GLY A 19 -29.19 -1.36 10.63
N PRO A 20 -28.26 -2.12 11.22
CA PRO A 20 -27.47 -1.75 12.40
C PRO A 20 -27.23 -0.24 12.59
N GLY A 21 -27.95 0.44 13.51
CA GLY A 21 -27.78 1.88 13.75
C GLY A 21 -28.87 2.55 14.61
N LEU A 22 -28.78 3.87 14.79
CA LEU A 22 -29.74 4.68 15.57
C LEU A 22 -30.77 5.42 14.67
N GLY A 23 -30.88 5.02 13.41
CA GLY A 23 -31.75 5.64 12.40
C GLY A 23 -31.16 6.93 11.78
N PRO A 24 -31.89 7.61 10.89
CA PRO A 24 -31.37 8.74 10.11
C PRO A 24 -30.93 9.91 10.99
N GLY A 25 -29.98 10.70 10.48
CA GLY A 25 -29.43 11.86 11.18
C GLY A 25 -30.41 13.03 11.30
N SER A 26 -30.04 14.01 12.12
CA SER A 26 -30.91 15.14 12.52
C SER A 26 -31.08 16.28 11.52
N GLY A 27 -30.38 16.23 10.38
CA GLY A 27 -30.27 17.38 9.48
C GLY A 27 -29.35 18.50 10.00
N THR A 28 -28.52 18.18 10.99
CA THR A 28 -27.42 19.01 11.47
C THR A 28 -26.58 19.52 10.30
N CYS A 29 -26.34 20.83 10.27
CA CYS A 29 -25.61 21.50 9.19
C CYS A 29 -24.35 22.15 9.78
N LEU A 30 -23.18 21.69 9.33
CA LEU A 30 -21.91 22.13 9.91
C LEU A 30 -21.67 23.63 9.80
N MET A 31 -22.27 24.31 8.81
CA MET A 31 -22.23 25.77 8.70
C MET A 31 -22.84 26.51 9.91
N LYS A 32 -23.62 25.83 10.77
CA LYS A 32 -24.19 26.39 12.00
C LYS A 32 -23.28 26.21 13.22
N VAL A 33 -22.13 25.56 13.07
CA VAL A 33 -21.17 25.37 14.17
C VAL A 33 -20.38 26.66 14.37
N GLU A 34 -20.39 27.17 15.60
CA GLU A 34 -19.70 28.41 15.93
C GLU A 34 -18.18 28.27 15.73
N GLY A 35 -17.57 29.27 15.08
CA GLY A 35 -16.12 29.32 14.84
C GLY A 35 -15.60 28.37 13.77
N ILE A 36 -16.45 27.63 13.05
CA ILE A 36 -16.02 26.73 11.98
C ILE A 36 -15.73 27.49 10.68
N SER A 37 -14.62 27.17 10.02
CA SER A 37 -14.32 27.69 8.68
C SER A 37 -14.88 26.77 7.59
N SER A 38 -15.22 27.33 6.43
CA SER A 38 -15.62 26.54 5.25
C SER A 38 -14.51 25.60 4.77
N ASN A 39 -13.25 26.01 4.95
CA ASN A 39 -12.09 25.20 4.59
C ASN A 39 -11.94 24.00 5.52
N PHE A 40 -12.19 24.16 6.82
CA PHE A 40 -12.19 23.03 7.73
C PHE A 40 -13.34 22.05 7.43
N ILE A 41 -14.52 22.54 7.03
CA ILE A 41 -15.61 21.67 6.54
C ILE A 41 -15.14 20.85 5.34
N LYS A 42 -14.46 21.47 4.35
CA LYS A 42 -13.88 20.74 3.21
C LYS A 42 -12.89 19.67 3.67
N LEU A 43 -12.04 19.97 4.65
CA LEU A 43 -11.06 19.02 5.19
C LEU A 43 -11.71 17.85 5.95
N LEU A 44 -12.79 18.10 6.69
CA LEU A 44 -13.61 17.05 7.32
C LEU A 44 -14.19 16.10 6.27
N PHE A 45 -14.76 16.64 5.20
CA PHE A 45 -15.32 15.83 4.11
C PHE A 45 -14.24 15.04 3.38
N LYS A 46 -13.07 15.63 3.12
CA LYS A 46 -11.90 14.92 2.56
C LYS A 46 -11.45 13.76 3.45
N ALA A 47 -11.32 13.99 4.76
CA ALA A 47 -10.93 12.96 5.72
C ALA A 47 -11.97 11.84 5.81
N SER A 48 -13.26 12.19 5.75
CA SER A 48 -14.35 11.22 5.70
C SER A 48 -14.33 10.39 4.41
N ALA A 49 -14.11 11.00 3.25
CA ALA A 49 -13.97 10.29 1.99
C ALA A 49 -12.75 9.36 1.97
N ALA A 50 -11.63 9.77 2.57
CA ALA A 50 -10.45 8.92 2.77
C ALA A 50 -10.78 7.68 3.62
N LEU A 51 -11.49 7.84 4.75
CA LEU A 51 -11.94 6.72 5.58
C LEU A 51 -12.96 5.81 4.88
N TYR A 52 -13.82 6.37 4.04
CA TYR A 52 -14.78 5.56 3.31
C TYR A 52 -14.09 4.64 2.30
N ARG A 53 -13.09 5.16 1.58
CA ARG A 53 -12.30 4.42 0.57
C ARG A 53 -11.53 3.23 1.14
N THR A 54 -11.23 3.23 2.43
CA THR A 54 -10.54 2.11 3.09
C THR A 54 -11.49 0.98 3.52
N GLU A 55 -12.80 1.12 3.26
CA GLU A 55 -13.83 0.11 3.48
C GLU A 55 -13.85 -0.57 4.89
N PRO A 56 -13.74 0.17 6.00
CA PRO A 56 -13.66 -0.41 7.35
C PRO A 56 -14.86 -1.32 7.69
N TRP A 57 -16.04 -1.00 7.16
CA TRP A 57 -17.31 -1.72 7.34
C TRP A 57 -17.29 -3.16 6.82
N ARG A 58 -16.34 -3.52 5.95
CA ARG A 58 -16.22 -4.91 5.45
C ARG A 58 -15.71 -5.87 6.53
N ARG A 59 -14.99 -5.34 7.53
CA ARG A 59 -14.30 -6.13 8.56
C ARG A 59 -14.73 -5.75 9.97
N LEU A 60 -15.05 -4.48 10.20
CA LEU A 60 -15.44 -3.96 11.49
C LEU A 60 -16.95 -4.09 11.70
N ARG A 61 -17.34 -4.31 12.95
CA ARG A 61 -18.72 -4.50 13.40
C ARG A 61 -18.86 -3.81 14.76
N PRO A 62 -20.09 -3.56 15.25
CA PRO A 62 -20.31 -2.89 16.52
C PRO A 62 -19.53 -3.50 17.70
N GLY A 63 -19.30 -4.82 17.72
CA GLY A 63 -18.48 -5.45 18.77
C GLY A 63 -17.03 -4.98 18.85
N HIS A 64 -16.49 -4.35 17.80
CA HIS A 64 -15.10 -3.89 17.74
C HIS A 64 -14.98 -2.46 18.26
N LEU A 65 -14.76 -2.35 19.58
CA LEU A 65 -14.56 -1.06 20.24
C LEU A 65 -13.10 -0.61 20.16
N PHE A 66 -12.89 0.69 19.95
CA PHE A 66 -11.56 1.29 19.87
C PHE A 66 -11.37 2.38 20.92
N GLY A 67 -10.26 2.36 21.65
CA GLY A 67 -9.79 3.49 22.44
C GLY A 67 -9.16 4.54 21.53
N VAL A 68 -9.44 5.82 21.79
CA VAL A 68 -8.95 6.96 21.00
C VAL A 68 -8.36 7.99 21.95
N ARG A 69 -7.11 8.38 21.71
CA ARG A 69 -6.44 9.48 22.41
C ARG A 69 -5.80 10.41 21.38
N VAL A 70 -6.14 11.70 21.43
CA VAL A 70 -5.61 12.73 20.54
C VAL A 70 -4.84 13.72 21.40
N GLY A 71 -3.51 13.71 21.28
CA GLY A 71 -2.63 14.53 22.11
C GLY A 71 -2.75 14.24 23.60
N LYS A 72 -2.54 15.27 24.41
CA LYS A 72 -2.67 15.23 25.87
C LYS A 72 -4.04 15.74 26.29
N ASP A 73 -4.50 15.32 27.46
CA ASP A 73 -5.74 15.83 28.05
C ASP A 73 -5.72 17.35 28.22
N SER A 74 -4.56 17.92 28.54
CA SER A 74 -4.34 19.37 28.66
C SER A 74 -4.61 20.17 27.39
N ASP A 75 -4.64 19.52 26.23
CA ASP A 75 -4.78 20.17 24.93
C ASP A 75 -6.26 20.49 24.62
N TRP A 76 -7.18 20.00 25.46
CA TRP A 76 -8.63 20.16 25.34
C TRP A 76 -9.17 21.13 26.39
N SER A 77 -10.19 21.93 26.05
CA SER A 77 -10.77 22.95 26.94
C SER A 77 -11.16 22.42 28.34
N GLY A 78 -11.68 21.19 28.40
CA GLY A 78 -12.08 20.51 29.63
C GLY A 78 -10.97 19.72 30.33
N LYS A 79 -9.71 19.83 29.87
CA LYS A 79 -8.59 18.98 30.28
C LYS A 79 -8.90 17.47 30.18
N LYS A 80 -9.66 17.08 29.15
CA LYS A 80 -10.13 15.70 28.94
C LYS A 80 -10.49 15.48 27.48
N GLN A 81 -10.16 14.30 26.94
CA GLN A 81 -10.59 13.88 25.61
C GLN A 81 -12.14 13.91 25.47
N PRO A 82 -12.71 14.46 24.39
CA PRO A 82 -14.16 14.54 24.19
C PRO A 82 -14.86 13.18 24.11
N PHE A 83 -14.41 12.30 23.21
CA PHE A 83 -15.03 10.99 22.93
C PHE A 83 -13.96 9.88 22.79
N PRO A 84 -13.35 9.44 23.89
CA PRO A 84 -12.17 8.56 23.87
C PRO A 84 -12.45 7.10 23.47
N CYS A 85 -13.67 6.75 23.09
CA CYS A 85 -14.02 5.41 22.64
C CYS A 85 -14.80 5.50 21.33
N SER A 86 -14.55 4.63 20.36
CA SER A 86 -15.30 4.59 19.10
C SER A 86 -15.70 3.19 18.67
N GLN A 87 -16.70 3.11 17.80
CA GLN A 87 -17.33 1.90 17.30
C GLN A 87 -17.75 2.10 15.84
N PHE A 88 -17.52 1.10 14.98
CA PHE A 88 -18.01 1.11 13.60
C PHE A 88 -19.38 0.42 13.51
N ILE A 89 -20.30 0.98 12.71
CA ILE A 89 -21.63 0.43 12.40
C ILE A 89 -21.80 0.17 10.91
N GLY A 90 -22.67 -0.78 10.56
CA GLY A 90 -22.94 -1.15 9.16
C GLY A 90 -22.15 -2.36 8.65
N GLY A 91 -22.44 -2.77 7.40
CA GLY A 91 -21.87 -3.96 6.75
C GLY A 91 -22.89 -5.05 6.38
N ASP A 92 -24.08 -5.03 7.01
CA ASP A 92 -25.11 -6.07 6.87
C ASP A 92 -26.48 -5.50 6.42
N GLY A 93 -26.50 -4.39 5.66
CA GLY A 93 -27.73 -3.81 5.06
C GLY A 93 -28.37 -2.61 5.80
N GLY A 94 -27.60 -1.83 6.58
CA GLY A 94 -28.05 -0.63 7.29
C GLY A 94 -27.19 0.61 7.05
N ASP A 95 -27.31 1.60 7.95
CA ASP A 95 -26.44 2.78 7.95
C ASP A 95 -24.97 2.36 8.13
N ILE A 96 -24.09 2.94 7.34
CA ILE A 96 -22.64 2.79 7.48
C ILE A 96 -22.10 4.07 8.11
N GLY A 97 -21.24 3.93 9.12
CA GLY A 97 -20.83 5.07 9.93
C GLY A 97 -20.17 4.66 11.23
N PHE A 98 -19.56 5.58 11.95
CA PHE A 98 -18.98 5.26 13.26
C PHE A 98 -19.55 6.15 14.34
N TYR A 99 -19.59 5.61 15.54
CA TYR A 99 -20.03 6.27 16.76
C TYR A 99 -18.85 6.49 17.68
N MET A 100 -18.86 7.58 18.43
CA MET A 100 -17.87 7.89 19.45
C MET A 100 -18.56 8.18 20.78
N PHE A 101 -18.03 7.61 21.86
CA PHE A 101 -18.60 7.59 23.21
C PHE A 101 -17.69 8.30 24.20
N ARG A 102 -18.30 8.90 25.23
CA ARG A 102 -17.58 9.59 26.31
C ARG A 102 -16.86 8.63 27.26
N SER A 103 -17.23 7.35 27.25
CA SER A 103 -16.56 6.29 28.01
C SER A 103 -16.70 4.92 27.34
N GLU A 104 -15.79 4.01 27.67
CA GLU A 104 -15.89 2.60 27.28
C GLU A 104 -17.14 1.93 27.86
N ASN A 105 -17.56 2.32 29.06
CA ASN A 105 -18.76 1.78 29.71
C ASN A 105 -20.02 2.15 28.92
N ASP A 106 -20.11 3.39 28.44
CA ASP A 106 -21.22 3.84 27.60
C ASP A 106 -21.25 3.07 26.28
N ALA A 107 -20.08 2.90 25.65
CA ALA A 107 -19.96 2.10 24.43
C ALA A 107 -20.43 0.65 24.64
N LYS A 108 -19.96 -0.01 25.71
CA LYS A 108 -20.37 -1.38 26.05
C LYS A 108 -21.88 -1.50 26.28
N LYS A 109 -22.49 -0.56 27.03
CA LYS A 109 -23.94 -0.54 27.29
C LYS A 109 -24.76 -0.36 26.02
N MET A 110 -24.26 0.43 25.07
CA MET A 110 -24.94 0.71 23.80
C MET A 110 -24.61 -0.31 22.71
N THR A 111 -23.72 -1.27 22.93
CA THR A 111 -23.35 -2.28 21.93
C THR A 111 -24.25 -3.51 22.08
N GLY A 112 -25.24 -3.66 21.20
CA GLY A 112 -26.08 -4.86 21.10
C GLY A 112 -25.45 -5.96 20.25
N SER A 113 -26.15 -7.09 20.16
CA SER A 113 -25.70 -8.27 19.38
C SER A 113 -25.71 -8.05 17.87
N ARG A 114 -26.59 -7.17 17.36
CA ARG A 114 -26.76 -6.86 15.94
C ARG A 114 -26.90 -5.37 15.62
N GLU A 115 -27.02 -4.50 16.63
CA GLU A 115 -27.27 -3.06 16.46
C GLU A 115 -26.82 -2.25 17.68
N THR A 116 -26.84 -0.93 17.56
CA THR A 116 -26.58 -0.02 18.69
C THR A 116 -27.88 0.21 19.48
N ILE A 117 -27.87 -0.14 20.76
CA ILE A 117 -29.03 -0.06 21.65
C ILE A 117 -29.18 1.37 22.19
N ARG A 118 -30.42 1.86 22.26
CA ARG A 118 -30.73 3.15 22.89
C ARG A 118 -30.60 3.03 24.42
N VAL A 119 -29.68 3.77 25.00
CA VAL A 119 -29.50 3.84 26.46
C VAL A 119 -29.83 5.25 26.93
N PRO A 120 -30.77 5.42 27.88
CA PRO A 120 -31.15 6.73 28.38
C PRO A 120 -29.95 7.51 28.94
N ASN A 121 -29.92 8.81 28.66
CA ASN A 121 -28.92 9.75 29.15
C ASN A 121 -27.48 9.54 28.67
N VAL A 122 -27.25 8.62 27.73
CA VAL A 122 -25.96 8.48 27.06
C VAL A 122 -25.93 9.36 25.83
N GLU A 123 -24.93 10.24 25.76
CA GLU A 123 -24.66 11.09 24.61
C GLU A 123 -23.49 10.50 23.79
N LEU A 124 -23.65 10.44 22.48
CA LEU A 124 -22.62 9.95 21.55
C LEU A 124 -22.56 10.80 20.29
N LEU A 125 -21.36 10.92 19.73
CA LEU A 125 -21.13 11.57 18.45
C LEU A 125 -21.26 10.55 17.32
N ARG A 126 -21.94 10.92 16.25
CA ARG A 126 -22.21 10.09 15.09
C ARG A 126 -21.57 10.66 13.84
N VAL A 127 -21.01 9.78 13.02
CA VAL A 127 -20.64 10.07 11.63
C VAL A 127 -21.23 8.99 10.74
N THR A 128 -22.31 9.30 10.03
CA THR A 128 -23.03 8.36 9.13
C THR A 128 -22.95 8.80 7.68
N TYR A 129 -22.93 7.87 6.73
CA TYR A 129 -22.81 8.17 5.30
C TYR A 129 -24.15 8.05 4.58
N GLU A 130 -24.79 9.19 4.33
CA GLU A 130 -26.13 9.27 3.76
C GLU A 130 -26.07 9.65 2.27
N LEU A 131 -27.02 9.14 1.48
CA LEU A 131 -27.19 9.53 0.07
C LEU A 131 -27.63 10.98 -0.02
N GLU A 132 -27.06 11.74 -0.97
CA GLU A 132 -27.41 13.17 -1.16
C GLU A 132 -28.93 13.37 -1.32
N THR A 133 -29.62 12.43 -2.00
CA THR A 133 -31.07 12.48 -2.24
C THR A 133 -31.91 12.38 -0.97
N LEU A 134 -31.40 11.76 0.09
CA LEU A 134 -32.07 11.60 1.38
C LEU A 134 -31.73 12.73 2.36
N MET A 135 -30.65 13.47 2.10
CA MET A 135 -30.18 14.55 2.96
C MET A 135 -31.13 15.76 3.03
N PHE A 136 -31.18 16.35 4.22
CA PHE A 136 -31.88 17.60 4.48
C PHE A 136 -31.45 18.74 3.52
N PRO A 137 -32.37 19.64 3.11
CA PRO A 137 -32.07 20.71 2.16
C PRO A 137 -30.88 21.61 2.56
N SER A 138 -30.69 21.87 3.85
CA SER A 138 -29.55 22.63 4.38
C SER A 138 -28.21 21.95 4.08
N ASN A 139 -28.15 20.63 4.22
CA ASN A 139 -26.94 19.85 3.96
C ASN A 139 -26.64 19.76 2.47
N ARG A 140 -27.65 19.53 1.63
CA ARG A 140 -27.51 19.59 0.17
C ARG A 140 -27.01 20.96 -0.30
N LYS A 141 -27.57 22.05 0.26
CA LYS A 141 -27.13 23.41 -0.05
C LYS A 141 -25.66 23.63 0.35
N MET A 142 -25.28 23.18 1.55
CA MET A 142 -23.90 23.25 2.03
C MET A 142 -22.95 22.48 1.08
N ILE A 143 -23.26 21.22 0.77
CA ILE A 143 -22.48 20.36 -0.13
C ILE A 143 -22.26 21.04 -1.49
N LYS A 144 -23.33 21.52 -2.11
CA LYS A 144 -23.26 22.19 -3.42
C LYS A 144 -22.47 23.50 -3.35
N SER A 145 -22.72 24.32 -2.34
CA SER A 145 -22.08 25.64 -2.19
C SER A 145 -20.58 25.57 -1.92
N LEU A 146 -20.13 24.53 -1.23
CA LEU A 146 -18.72 24.35 -0.87
C LEU A 146 -18.00 23.34 -1.76
N SER A 147 -18.70 22.73 -2.72
CA SER A 147 -18.18 21.66 -3.59
C SER A 147 -17.52 20.55 -2.77
N LEU A 148 -18.24 20.03 -1.78
CA LEU A 148 -17.71 19.02 -0.86
C LEU A 148 -17.49 17.67 -1.56
N GLU A 149 -16.43 16.97 -1.17
CA GLU A 149 -16.08 15.64 -1.73
C GLU A 149 -17.10 14.59 -1.28
N ALA A 150 -17.59 13.79 -2.22
CA ALA A 150 -18.42 12.63 -1.92
C ALA A 150 -17.54 11.48 -1.41
N SER A 151 -17.98 10.79 -0.37
CA SER A 151 -17.27 9.67 0.23
C SER A 151 -17.43 8.37 -0.56
N GLY A 152 -18.57 8.19 -1.23
CA GLY A 152 -18.89 7.07 -2.13
C GLY A 152 -19.90 7.52 -3.19
N ASN A 153 -20.55 6.58 -3.90
CA ASN A 153 -21.57 6.87 -4.92
C ASN A 153 -22.69 7.77 -4.35
N ASP A 154 -22.56 9.08 -4.54
CA ASP A 154 -23.41 10.16 -3.99
C ASP A 154 -23.66 10.10 -2.48
N ARG A 155 -22.67 9.64 -1.70
CA ARG A 155 -22.75 9.58 -0.24
C ARG A 155 -21.90 10.62 0.45
N PHE A 156 -22.44 11.24 1.49
CA PHE A 156 -21.77 12.30 2.25
C PHE A 156 -21.89 12.06 3.76
N PRO A 157 -20.89 12.48 4.56
CA PRO A 157 -20.97 12.36 6.01
C PRO A 157 -22.02 13.30 6.60
N VAL A 158 -22.85 12.75 7.49
CA VAL A 158 -23.66 13.49 8.46
C VAL A 158 -22.98 13.35 9.81
N ILE A 159 -22.60 14.48 10.40
CA ILE A 159 -21.93 14.53 11.70
C ILE A 159 -22.87 15.23 12.68
N ASP A 160 -23.38 14.49 13.66
CA ASP A 160 -24.23 15.03 14.72
C ASP A 160 -23.93 14.40 16.08
N VAL A 161 -24.44 15.01 17.15
CA VAL A 161 -24.38 14.44 18.49
C VAL A 161 -25.79 14.09 18.92
N THR A 162 -25.99 12.84 19.33
CA THR A 162 -27.29 12.33 19.74
C THR A 162 -27.30 11.91 21.20
N ARG A 163 -28.46 12.04 21.84
CA ARG A 163 -28.72 11.56 23.20
C ARG A 163 -30.12 10.97 23.27
N CYS A 164 -30.24 9.80 23.90
CA CYS A 164 -31.54 9.21 24.19
C CYS A 164 -32.12 9.82 25.48
N THR A 165 -33.36 10.29 25.43
CA THR A 165 -34.10 10.79 26.61
C THR A 165 -34.53 9.64 27.51
N SER A 166 -35.02 9.95 28.72
CA SER A 166 -35.67 8.97 29.59
C SER A 166 -36.92 8.34 28.96
N SER A 167 -37.54 9.00 27.97
CA SER A 167 -38.70 8.50 27.22
C SER A 167 -38.34 7.62 26.01
N GLY A 168 -37.05 7.42 25.71
CA GLY A 168 -36.61 6.59 24.57
C GLY A 168 -36.51 7.34 23.23
N GLU A 169 -36.75 8.65 23.23
CA GLU A 169 -36.63 9.51 22.05
C GLU A 169 -35.19 9.99 21.83
N LEU A 170 -34.80 10.12 20.57
CA LEU A 170 -33.49 10.64 20.21
C LEU A 170 -33.55 12.17 20.06
N GLN A 171 -32.75 12.86 20.86
CA GLN A 171 -32.47 14.28 20.71
C GLN A 171 -31.13 14.47 20.02
N PHE A 172 -31.02 15.54 19.23
CA PHE A 172 -29.84 15.81 18.43
C PHE A 172 -29.39 17.26 18.57
N ARG A 173 -28.08 17.47 18.46
CA ARG A 173 -27.46 18.80 18.40
C ARG A 173 -26.31 18.82 17.41
N ASN A 174 -25.93 20.02 16.97
CA ASN A 174 -24.69 20.21 16.22
C ASN A 174 -23.48 19.86 17.13
N PRO A 175 -22.41 19.27 16.57
CA PRO A 175 -21.15 19.11 17.27
C PRO A 175 -20.49 20.48 17.50
N THR A 176 -19.70 20.59 18.55
CA THR A 176 -18.84 21.76 18.80
C THR A 176 -17.60 21.73 17.89
N LEU A 177 -16.91 22.86 17.75
CA LEU A 177 -15.66 22.92 16.98
C LEU A 177 -14.58 21.97 17.53
N GLU A 178 -14.45 21.84 18.85
CA GLU A 178 -13.50 20.90 19.46
C GLU A 178 -13.88 19.44 19.18
N GLU A 179 -15.16 19.09 19.23
CA GLU A 179 -15.63 17.75 18.88
C GLU A 179 -15.34 17.42 17.41
N LEU A 180 -15.49 18.40 16.50
CA LEU A 180 -15.12 18.22 15.10
C LEU A 180 -13.61 18.09 14.87
N LYS A 181 -12.77 18.82 15.62
CA LYS A 181 -11.31 18.63 15.59
C LYS A 181 -10.92 17.22 16.02
N PHE A 182 -11.56 16.71 17.07
CA PHE A 182 -11.36 15.35 17.55
C PHE A 182 -11.75 14.31 16.49
N VAL A 183 -12.92 14.48 15.86
CA VAL A 183 -13.40 13.61 14.78
C VAL A 183 -12.49 13.64 13.56
N TYR A 184 -11.99 14.83 13.17
CA TYR A 184 -11.01 14.96 12.09
C TYR A 184 -9.74 14.16 12.36
N ALA A 185 -9.15 14.33 13.55
CA ALA A 185 -7.94 13.63 13.96
C ALA A 185 -8.17 12.12 14.00
N PHE A 186 -9.30 11.67 14.56
CA PHE A 186 -9.69 10.28 14.57
C PHE A 186 -9.84 9.70 13.16
N MET A 187 -10.59 10.35 12.25
CA MET A 187 -10.76 9.85 10.88
C MET A 187 -9.43 9.74 10.15
N ARG A 188 -8.57 10.76 10.25
CA ARG A 188 -7.22 10.75 9.65
C ARG A 188 -6.37 9.60 10.19
N ALA A 189 -6.45 9.32 11.49
CA ALA A 189 -5.68 8.27 12.13
C ALA A 189 -6.25 6.87 11.83
N ILE A 190 -7.55 6.67 12.03
CA ILE A 190 -8.18 5.36 11.87
C ILE A 190 -8.11 4.87 10.42
N SER A 191 -8.17 5.76 9.41
CA SER A 191 -7.92 5.42 8.00
C SER A 191 -6.56 4.76 7.76
N LEU A 192 -5.54 5.10 8.55
CA LEU A 192 -4.21 4.52 8.47
C LEU A 192 -4.09 3.25 9.31
N VAL A 193 -4.84 3.20 10.41
CA VAL A 193 -4.67 2.24 11.49
C VAL A 193 -5.57 1.02 11.36
N HIS A 194 -6.84 1.17 11.00
CA HIS A 194 -7.77 0.03 10.91
C HIS A 194 -7.35 -1.05 9.90
N PRO A 195 -6.63 -0.75 8.79
CA PRO A 195 -6.12 -1.80 7.90
C PRO A 195 -5.07 -2.70 8.56
N LEU A 196 -4.42 -2.25 9.64
CA LEU A 196 -3.38 -2.98 10.37
C LEU A 196 -3.93 -4.02 11.36
N LEU A 197 -5.24 -4.02 11.62
CA LEU A 197 -5.88 -4.94 12.57
C LEU A 197 -5.78 -6.39 12.08
N GLN A 198 -5.14 -7.25 12.87
CA GLN A 198 -5.00 -8.68 12.60
C GLN A 198 -6.19 -9.46 13.17
N ALA A 199 -6.84 -10.27 12.33
CA ALA A 199 -7.91 -11.16 12.77
C ALA A 199 -7.34 -12.32 13.58
N ASP A 200 -7.93 -12.59 14.75
CA ASP A 200 -7.57 -13.71 15.60
C ASP A 200 -8.04 -15.03 14.94
N LYS A 201 -7.10 -15.95 14.70
CA LYS A 201 -7.34 -17.21 13.98
C LYS A 201 -7.69 -18.38 14.93
N GLU A 202 -7.84 -18.14 16.23
CA GLU A 202 -8.27 -19.17 17.18
C GLU A 202 -9.80 -19.35 17.20
N GLY A 203 -10.33 -20.05 16.18
CA GLY A 203 -11.71 -20.51 16.16
C GLY A 203 -12.03 -21.32 14.91
N GLY A 204 -12.26 -22.63 15.08
CA GLY A 204 -12.60 -23.58 14.01
C GLY A 204 -13.85 -23.23 13.18
N PRO A 205 -14.17 -24.07 12.16
CA PRO A 205 -15.06 -23.69 11.08
C PRO A 205 -16.50 -23.55 11.57
N ASN A 206 -17.06 -22.35 11.49
CA ASN A 206 -18.51 -22.11 11.41
C ASN A 206 -18.77 -20.73 10.82
N TRP A 207 -19.60 -20.68 9.78
CA TRP A 207 -19.90 -19.54 8.90
C TRP A 207 -20.67 -18.37 9.55
N THR A 208 -20.58 -18.19 10.87
CA THR A 208 -21.40 -17.23 11.63
C THR A 208 -20.65 -16.49 12.74
N LYS A 209 -19.33 -16.65 12.90
CA LYS A 209 -18.59 -15.90 13.93
C LYS A 209 -18.08 -14.55 13.42
N LEU A 210 -18.40 -13.49 14.20
CA LEU A 210 -17.82 -12.16 14.12
C LEU A 210 -16.28 -12.28 14.09
N ILE A 211 -15.61 -11.60 13.15
CA ILE A 211 -14.14 -11.58 13.08
C ILE A 211 -13.60 -10.98 14.38
N SER A 212 -12.95 -11.76 15.24
CA SER A 212 -12.26 -11.22 16.42
C SER A 212 -10.92 -10.60 16.02
N PHE A 213 -10.51 -9.52 16.69
CA PHE A 213 -9.20 -8.92 16.51
C PHE A 213 -8.39 -9.07 17.81
N GLY A 214 -7.10 -9.37 17.66
CA GLY A 214 -6.19 -9.39 18.80
C GLY A 214 -5.99 -7.98 19.39
N PRO A 215 -5.46 -7.87 20.62
CA PRO A 215 -5.03 -6.61 21.20
C PRO A 215 -4.11 -5.81 20.26
N PHE A 216 -4.40 -4.53 20.10
CA PHE A 216 -3.75 -3.63 19.16
C PHE A 216 -3.64 -2.24 19.77
N ILE A 217 -2.50 -1.58 19.60
CA ILE A 217 -2.31 -0.17 19.94
C ILE A 217 -1.32 0.43 18.95
N GLU A 218 -1.70 1.54 18.32
CA GLU A 218 -0.87 2.23 17.34
C GLU A 218 -1.00 3.73 17.52
N THR A 219 0.09 4.47 17.30
CA THR A 219 0.10 5.94 17.42
C THR A 219 0.60 6.55 16.12
N VAL A 220 -0.18 7.46 15.55
CA VAL A 220 0.15 8.14 14.30
C VAL A 220 0.15 9.65 14.48
N ASP A 221 1.13 10.32 13.89
CA ASP A 221 1.20 11.77 13.91
C ASP A 221 0.30 12.36 12.82
N ILE A 222 -0.69 13.14 13.25
CA ILE A 222 -1.62 13.84 12.36
C ILE A 222 -1.26 15.32 12.34
N GLN A 223 -1.11 15.88 11.14
CA GLN A 223 -0.90 17.31 10.97
C GLN A 223 -2.22 18.06 11.12
N TRP A 224 -2.25 19.06 12.01
CA TRP A 224 -3.39 19.97 12.09
C TRP A 224 -3.50 20.82 10.82
N PRO A 225 -4.73 21.14 10.38
CA PRO A 225 -4.91 22.16 9.36
C PRO A 225 -4.29 23.50 9.79
N PRO A 226 -3.69 24.28 8.87
CA PRO A 226 -3.07 25.56 9.19
C PRO A 226 -4.00 26.54 9.92
N GLU A 227 -5.30 26.41 9.68
CA GLU A 227 -6.35 27.23 10.30
C GLU A 227 -6.64 26.87 11.77
N MET A 228 -6.07 25.78 12.26
CA MET A 228 -6.37 25.20 13.58
C MET A 228 -5.18 25.16 14.53
N ALA A 229 -3.97 25.32 14.00
CA ALA A 229 -2.73 25.28 14.75
C ALA A 229 -2.08 26.66 14.80
N ARG A 230 -1.30 26.92 15.84
CA ARG A 230 -0.36 28.05 15.86
C ARG A 230 0.89 27.69 15.04
N GLY A 231 0.71 27.35 13.75
CA GLY A 231 1.78 26.91 12.84
C GLY A 231 1.62 25.48 12.32
N HIS A 232 2.72 24.80 11.97
CA HIS A 232 2.73 23.40 11.52
C HIS A 232 2.79 22.42 12.70
N GLU A 233 1.73 22.40 13.51
CA GLU A 233 1.67 21.57 14.72
C GLU A 233 1.19 20.13 14.37
N LEU A 234 1.97 19.14 14.78
CA LEU A 234 1.61 17.72 14.71
C LEU A 234 0.94 17.29 16.02
N VAL A 235 -0.06 16.41 15.94
CA VAL A 235 -0.68 15.78 17.10
C VAL A 235 -0.56 14.27 17.00
N ALA A 236 -0.05 13.64 18.06
CA ALA A 236 -0.04 12.19 18.17
C ALA A 236 -1.46 11.67 18.45
N VAL A 237 -1.95 10.76 17.63
CA VAL A 237 -3.24 10.09 17.80
C VAL A 237 -3.02 8.62 18.05
N THR A 238 -3.34 8.16 19.25
CA THR A 238 -3.25 6.74 19.64
C THR A 238 -4.61 6.07 19.50
N ILE A 239 -4.65 4.94 18.81
CA ILE A 239 -5.83 4.10 18.63
C ILE A 239 -5.52 2.71 19.23
N SER A 240 -6.39 2.21 20.10
CA SER A 240 -6.24 0.90 20.72
C SER A 240 -7.48 0.02 20.49
N HIS A 241 -7.31 -1.29 20.44
CA HIS A 241 -8.38 -2.29 20.49
C HIS A 241 -7.92 -3.43 21.41
N PRO A 242 -8.68 -3.82 22.46
CA PRO A 242 -9.83 -3.12 22.99
C PRO A 242 -9.46 -1.72 23.56
N PRO A 243 -10.46 -0.90 23.93
CA PRO A 243 -10.21 0.37 24.62
C PRO A 243 -9.49 0.14 25.96
N GLY A 244 -8.74 1.14 26.43
CA GLY A 244 -8.13 1.12 27.77
C GLY A 244 -6.80 0.37 27.87
N GLN A 245 -6.24 -0.15 26.77
CA GLN A 245 -4.88 -0.70 26.79
C GLN A 245 -3.84 0.42 26.98
N ALA A 246 -3.07 0.33 28.07
CA ALA A 246 -1.83 1.09 28.23
C ALA A 246 -0.68 0.33 27.55
N TYR A 247 0.34 1.05 27.10
CA TYR A 247 1.59 0.44 26.64
C TYR A 247 2.25 -0.27 27.83
N GLU A 248 2.07 -1.59 27.97
CA GLU A 248 2.71 -2.38 29.02
C GLU A 248 3.99 -3.04 28.49
N GLU A 249 5.15 -2.59 29.00
CA GLU A 249 6.39 -3.38 28.98
C GLU A 249 6.19 -4.62 29.86
N LYS A 250 5.93 -5.78 29.25
CA LYS A 250 5.89 -7.05 29.99
C LYS A 250 7.31 -7.46 30.43
N ILE A 251 7.67 -7.03 31.64
CA ILE A 251 8.68 -7.68 32.48
C ILE A 251 8.05 -8.98 32.99
N SER A 252 8.51 -10.14 32.49
CA SER A 252 8.09 -11.42 33.04
C SER A 252 9.20 -11.98 33.93
N SER A 253 9.04 -11.76 35.23
CA SER A 253 9.78 -12.43 36.29
C SER A 253 8.98 -13.64 36.79
N THR A 254 9.46 -14.85 36.52
CA THR A 254 9.21 -16.00 37.38
C THR A 254 10.41 -16.93 37.32
N ALA A 255 10.98 -17.17 38.50
CA ALA A 255 12.07 -18.08 38.77
C ALA A 255 11.59 -19.53 38.83
N SER A 256 12.57 -20.43 38.72
CA SER A 256 12.56 -21.86 39.07
C SER A 256 11.79 -22.82 38.14
N SER A 257 12.53 -23.65 37.40
CA SER A 257 12.79 -25.05 37.76
C SER A 257 13.50 -25.78 36.60
N THR A 258 14.60 -26.44 36.94
CA THR A 258 15.30 -27.45 36.12
C THR A 258 14.40 -28.68 35.94
N PRO A 259 14.54 -29.47 34.85
CA PRO A 259 15.30 -30.71 34.99
C PRO A 259 16.13 -31.16 33.75
N THR A 260 17.36 -31.57 34.05
CA THR A 260 18.15 -32.73 33.59
C THR A 260 17.89 -33.45 32.25
N LYS A 261 18.98 -33.48 31.44
CA LYS A 261 19.66 -34.60 30.75
C LYS A 261 18.85 -35.82 30.26
N TYR A 262 19.01 -36.16 28.97
CA TYR A 262 19.36 -37.48 28.39
C TYR A 262 19.88 -37.21 26.95
N ALA A 263 21.16 -37.42 26.63
CA ALA A 263 21.83 -38.66 26.17
C ALA A 263 21.64 -38.95 24.65
N GLU A 264 22.71 -38.70 23.86
CA GLU A 264 23.02 -39.27 22.53
C GLU A 264 23.20 -40.81 22.63
N PRO A 265 23.07 -41.63 21.55
CA PRO A 265 24.09 -41.80 20.46
C PRO A 265 23.52 -42.41 19.12
N PRO A 266 24.27 -43.05 18.18
CA PRO A 266 25.69 -42.97 17.75
C PRO A 266 25.92 -42.78 16.22
N ASP A 267 27.21 -42.68 15.86
CA ASP A 267 27.88 -42.45 14.57
C ASP A 267 27.92 -43.60 13.52
N GLU A 268 28.48 -43.20 12.35
CA GLU A 268 29.16 -43.92 11.25
C GLU A 268 28.33 -44.18 9.96
N VAL A 269 28.82 -44.01 8.71
CA VAL A 269 30.17 -44.08 8.13
C VAL A 269 30.28 -43.18 6.86
N THR A 270 31.47 -42.63 6.64
CA THR A 270 32.08 -41.87 5.51
C THR A 270 31.84 -42.30 4.06
N PHE A 271 31.80 -41.34 3.13
CA PHE A 271 32.46 -41.40 1.79
C PHE A 271 32.89 -40.00 1.29
N MET A 272 34.13 -39.89 0.82
CA MET A 272 34.81 -38.67 0.36
C MET A 272 34.47 -38.26 -1.10
N ASP A 273 34.26 -36.95 -1.26
CA ASP A 273 34.55 -36.03 -2.38
C ASP A 273 34.53 -36.52 -3.85
N ILE A 274 33.57 -35.97 -4.61
CA ILE A 274 33.82 -35.44 -5.96
C ILE A 274 33.33 -33.99 -5.97
N ARG A 275 34.28 -33.05 -6.05
CA ARG A 275 34.03 -31.61 -6.19
C ARG A 275 33.28 -31.33 -7.48
N VAL A 276 32.01 -31.00 -7.37
CA VAL A 276 31.29 -30.18 -8.34
C VAL A 276 30.87 -28.94 -7.59
N ASN A 277 31.38 -27.77 -8.01
CA ASN A 277 31.02 -26.46 -7.46
C ASN A 277 29.49 -26.28 -7.52
N SER A 278 28.80 -26.68 -6.45
CA SER A 278 27.46 -26.26 -6.14
C SER A 278 27.57 -24.84 -5.62
N ASN A 279 27.36 -23.84 -6.49
CA ASN A 279 27.00 -22.50 -6.02
C ASN A 279 25.64 -22.60 -5.31
N SER A 280 25.65 -23.05 -4.05
CA SER A 280 24.62 -22.72 -3.08
C SER A 280 24.44 -21.21 -3.07
N SER A 281 23.21 -20.72 -2.92
CA SER A 281 22.97 -19.31 -2.67
C SER A 281 23.75 -18.93 -1.41
N SER A 282 24.88 -18.26 -1.60
CA SER A 282 25.83 -17.91 -0.53
C SER A 282 25.13 -16.94 0.43
N ARG A 283 24.65 -17.43 1.55
CA ARG A 283 24.06 -16.60 2.61
C ARG A 283 25.20 -15.96 3.38
N HIS A 284 25.06 -14.72 3.79
CA HIS A 284 26.10 -13.96 4.45
C HIS A 284 25.64 -13.59 5.86
N CYS A 285 26.55 -13.68 6.83
CA CYS A 285 26.25 -13.24 8.18
C CYS A 285 26.06 -11.72 8.20
N ALA A 286 24.94 -11.23 8.72
CA ALA A 286 24.65 -9.81 8.80
C ALA A 286 25.61 -9.00 9.72
N MET A 287 26.48 -9.66 10.48
CA MET A 287 27.44 -9.01 11.38
C MET A 287 28.86 -8.98 10.81
N CYS A 288 29.33 -10.10 10.26
CA CYS A 288 30.74 -10.25 9.84
C CYS A 288 30.90 -10.53 8.34
N GLU A 289 29.79 -10.57 7.60
CA GLU A 289 29.71 -10.77 6.15
C GLU A 289 30.32 -12.09 5.66
N LYS A 290 30.74 -12.99 6.55
CA LYS A 290 31.20 -14.33 6.17
C LYS A 290 30.06 -15.16 5.60
N GLU A 291 30.38 -15.95 4.59
CA GLU A 291 29.46 -16.91 4.00
C GLU A 291 29.00 -17.94 5.04
N VAL A 292 27.73 -18.33 4.94
CA VAL A 292 27.02 -19.23 5.84
C VAL A 292 26.33 -20.28 4.99
N ASN A 293 26.58 -21.56 5.31
CA ASN A 293 25.84 -22.65 4.68
C ASN A 293 24.37 -22.60 5.13
N GLY A 294 23.44 -22.69 4.17
CA GLY A 294 22.01 -22.52 4.40
C GLY A 294 21.46 -23.38 5.55
N ASP A 295 21.89 -24.64 5.62
CA ASP A 295 21.45 -25.61 6.64
C ASP A 295 22.05 -25.37 8.04
N GLN A 296 23.12 -24.57 8.15
CA GLN A 296 23.79 -24.23 9.41
C GLN A 296 23.57 -22.77 9.83
N SER A 297 22.72 -22.04 9.08
CA SER A 297 22.52 -20.62 9.31
C SER A 297 21.61 -20.36 10.51
N LEU A 298 22.08 -19.50 11.43
CA LEU A 298 21.31 -19.10 12.60
C LEU A 298 20.47 -17.86 12.25
N CYS A 299 19.16 -17.94 12.41
CA CYS A 299 18.30 -16.78 12.29
C CYS A 299 18.02 -16.15 13.66
N CYS A 300 17.76 -14.85 13.70
CA CYS A 300 17.24 -14.23 14.92
C CYS A 300 15.94 -14.92 15.36
N GLY A 301 15.91 -15.47 16.58
CA GLY A 301 14.76 -16.23 17.07
C GLY A 301 13.45 -15.43 17.16
N ARG A 302 13.53 -14.09 17.24
CA ARG A 302 12.35 -13.21 17.37
C ARG A 302 11.79 -12.77 16.01
N CYS A 303 12.61 -12.16 15.15
CA CYS A 303 12.14 -11.65 13.86
C CYS A 303 12.28 -12.65 12.72
N ARG A 304 13.16 -13.66 12.83
CA ARG A 304 13.54 -14.61 11.76
C ARG A 304 14.10 -13.97 10.48
N ALA A 305 14.20 -12.65 10.44
CA ALA A 305 14.65 -11.88 9.29
C ALA A 305 16.17 -11.89 9.09
N VAL A 306 16.97 -11.91 10.16
CA VAL A 306 18.43 -11.70 10.06
C VAL A 306 19.19 -13.00 10.21
N VAL A 307 20.19 -13.20 9.35
CA VAL A 307 21.01 -14.41 9.27
C VAL A 307 22.38 -14.21 9.92
N TYR A 308 22.85 -15.23 10.64
CA TYR A 308 24.13 -15.24 11.35
C TYR A 308 24.89 -16.55 11.13
N CYS A 309 26.23 -16.47 11.13
CA CYS A 309 27.08 -17.64 11.16
C CYS A 309 27.18 -18.29 12.56
N THR A 310 27.09 -17.48 13.63
CA THR A 310 27.22 -17.95 15.02
C THR A 310 26.37 -17.14 15.99
N SER A 311 26.10 -17.71 17.16
CA SER A 311 25.43 -17.01 18.28
C SER A 311 26.24 -15.83 18.82
N LEU A 312 27.56 -15.82 18.64
CA LEU A 312 28.43 -14.69 18.96
C LEU A 312 28.11 -13.49 18.05
N CYS A 313 28.08 -13.71 16.73
CA CYS A 313 27.70 -12.67 15.76
C CYS A 313 26.28 -12.16 16.00
N GLN A 314 25.35 -13.04 16.37
CA GLN A 314 23.99 -12.64 16.74
C GLN A 314 23.98 -11.73 17.98
N LYS A 315 24.70 -12.08 19.05
CA LYS A 315 24.77 -11.27 20.28
C LYS A 315 25.43 -9.92 20.04
N GLN A 316 26.45 -9.87 19.18
CA GLN A 316 27.13 -8.64 18.82
C GLN A 316 26.20 -7.72 18.01
N HIS A 317 25.64 -8.23 16.90
CA HIS A 317 24.70 -7.46 16.08
C HIS A 317 23.47 -7.00 16.85
N TRP A 318 22.98 -7.83 17.79
CA TRP A 318 21.90 -7.46 18.70
C TRP A 318 22.24 -6.19 19.50
N LYS A 319 23.45 -6.09 20.05
CA LYS A 319 23.86 -4.93 20.84
C LYS A 319 24.11 -3.69 19.99
N GLU A 320 24.69 -3.86 18.81
CA GLU A 320 25.13 -2.74 17.96
C GLU A 320 23.95 -2.07 17.24
N SER A 321 23.08 -2.83 16.58
CA SER A 321 22.06 -2.23 15.70
C SER A 321 20.76 -3.04 15.58
N HIS A 322 20.77 -4.36 15.73
CA HIS A 322 19.59 -5.17 15.45
C HIS A 322 18.48 -5.04 16.51
N LYS A 323 18.81 -4.76 17.79
CA LYS A 323 17.80 -4.70 18.86
C LYS A 323 16.70 -3.68 18.58
N SER A 324 17.03 -2.51 18.05
CA SER A 324 16.06 -1.47 17.69
C SER A 324 15.22 -1.85 16.46
N MET A 325 15.82 -2.57 15.49
CA MET A 325 15.18 -2.95 14.23
C MET A 325 14.42 -4.27 14.28
N CYS A 326 14.67 -5.12 15.29
CA CYS A 326 14.10 -6.46 15.37
C CYS A 326 12.55 -6.46 15.42
N GLY A 327 11.94 -5.47 16.07
CA GLY A 327 10.48 -5.32 16.10
C GLY A 327 9.91 -5.04 14.72
N LEU A 328 10.51 -4.07 14.01
CA LEU A 328 10.14 -3.71 12.64
C LEU A 328 10.31 -4.89 11.68
N TYR A 329 11.46 -5.59 11.74
CA TYR A 329 11.72 -6.74 10.89
C TYR A 329 10.73 -7.88 11.14
N LYS A 330 10.31 -8.07 12.40
CA LYS A 330 9.28 -9.06 12.72
C LYS A 330 7.95 -8.70 12.04
N ALA A 331 7.52 -7.44 12.13
CA ALA A 331 6.30 -6.97 11.48
C ALA A 331 6.35 -7.13 9.95
N MET A 332 7.48 -6.82 9.32
CA MET A 332 7.69 -7.02 7.88
C MET A 332 7.63 -8.51 7.48
N MET A 333 8.23 -9.39 8.28
CA MET A 333 8.15 -10.85 8.05
C MET A 333 6.72 -11.39 8.21
N GLU A 334 5.93 -10.86 9.15
CA GLU A 334 4.52 -11.25 9.33
C GLU A 334 3.64 -10.87 8.12
N ARG A 335 4.06 -9.91 7.29
CA ARG A 335 3.37 -9.51 6.04
C ARG A 335 3.74 -10.33 4.81
N GLU A 336 4.62 -11.33 4.94
CA GLU A 336 5.03 -12.17 3.82
C GLU A 336 3.82 -12.81 3.11
N GLU A 337 2.85 -13.33 3.86
CA GLU A 337 1.65 -13.97 3.29
C GLU A 337 0.78 -13.00 2.46
N GLU A 338 0.75 -11.71 2.82
CA GLU A 338 0.03 -10.65 2.10
C GLU A 338 0.74 -10.28 0.80
N LEU A 339 2.08 -10.27 0.82
CA LEU A 339 2.91 -9.86 -0.31
C LEU A 339 3.11 -10.98 -1.35
N VAL A 340 2.95 -12.25 -0.96
CA VAL A 340 3.03 -13.39 -1.89
C VAL A 340 1.81 -13.43 -2.82
N MET A 341 2.06 -13.45 -4.13
CA MET A 341 1.02 -13.68 -5.14
C MET A 341 0.78 -15.16 -5.37
N LYS A 342 -0.33 -15.68 -4.84
CA LYS A 342 -0.67 -17.12 -4.91
C LYS A 342 -1.36 -17.55 -6.21
N ILE A 343 -1.52 -16.64 -7.17
CA ILE A 343 -2.22 -16.93 -8.44
C ILE A 343 -1.33 -17.70 -9.42
N PHE A 344 -0.01 -17.63 -9.29
CA PHE A 344 0.92 -18.20 -10.26
C PHE A 344 1.21 -19.67 -9.99
N MET A 345 1.36 -20.44 -11.07
CA MET A 345 1.63 -21.88 -11.03
C MET A 345 3.11 -22.22 -11.23
N PHE A 346 3.93 -21.24 -11.64
CA PHE A 346 5.38 -21.41 -11.73
C PHE A 346 6.08 -21.13 -10.39
N PRO A 347 7.30 -21.67 -10.17
CA PRO A 347 8.04 -21.42 -8.93
C PRO A 347 8.32 -19.93 -8.73
N CYS A 348 7.75 -19.31 -7.70
CA CYS A 348 7.88 -17.88 -7.42
C CYS A 348 9.06 -17.56 -6.46
N SER A 349 10.14 -18.35 -6.53
CA SER A 349 11.33 -18.19 -5.68
C SER A 349 12.59 -18.56 -6.46
N ALA A 350 13.42 -17.56 -6.76
CA ALA A 350 14.63 -17.72 -7.57
C ALA A 350 15.90 -17.68 -6.71
N ALA A 351 16.00 -18.56 -5.69
CA ALA A 351 17.19 -18.61 -4.81
C ALA A 351 18.48 -18.89 -5.60
N GLN A 352 18.39 -19.70 -6.64
CA GLN A 352 19.47 -19.95 -7.61
C GLN A 352 18.96 -19.59 -9.00
N PRO A 353 19.19 -18.35 -9.48
CA PRO A 353 18.57 -17.87 -10.71
C PRO A 353 18.80 -18.76 -11.93
N CYS A 354 20.00 -19.31 -12.11
CA CYS A 354 20.28 -20.23 -13.22
C CYS A 354 19.43 -21.49 -13.15
N LYS A 355 19.40 -22.19 -12.00
CA LYS A 355 18.59 -23.40 -11.83
C LYS A 355 17.09 -23.13 -11.93
N TRP A 356 16.66 -21.97 -11.43
CA TRP A 356 15.28 -21.53 -11.56
C TRP A 356 14.90 -21.35 -13.04
N LEU A 357 15.72 -20.64 -13.83
CA LEU A 357 15.51 -20.50 -15.27
C LEU A 357 15.61 -21.85 -16.02
N GLU A 358 16.46 -22.77 -15.57
CA GLU A 358 16.57 -24.13 -16.14
C GLU A 358 15.30 -24.94 -15.90
N SER A 359 14.73 -24.85 -14.69
CA SER A 359 13.46 -25.52 -14.35
C SER A 359 12.28 -25.02 -15.19
N LEU A 360 12.39 -23.80 -15.72
CA LEU A 360 11.42 -23.18 -16.62
C LEU A 360 11.80 -23.34 -18.10
N GLY A 361 12.92 -24.00 -18.43
CA GLY A 361 13.36 -24.21 -19.80
C GLY A 361 13.82 -22.94 -20.56
N ILE A 362 14.02 -21.83 -19.85
CA ILE A 362 14.32 -20.49 -20.44
C ILE A 362 15.73 -19.97 -20.10
N HIS A 363 16.55 -20.77 -19.40
CA HIS A 363 17.93 -20.39 -19.09
C HIS A 363 18.74 -20.13 -20.37
N GLN A 364 19.53 -19.05 -20.37
CA GLN A 364 20.36 -18.62 -21.49
C GLN A 364 19.59 -18.17 -22.75
N LYS A 365 18.27 -17.96 -22.66
CA LYS A 365 17.42 -17.60 -23.81
C LYS A 365 16.87 -16.18 -23.70
N GLY A 366 16.72 -15.50 -24.84
CA GLY A 366 16.03 -14.21 -24.96
C GLY A 366 16.43 -13.16 -23.92
N MET A 367 15.42 -12.44 -23.43
CA MET A 367 15.50 -11.42 -22.37
C MET A 367 15.80 -12.01 -20.98
N TRP A 368 15.49 -13.29 -20.76
CA TRP A 368 15.73 -14.01 -19.50
C TRP A 368 17.21 -14.12 -19.13
N ARG A 369 18.10 -13.94 -20.10
CA ARG A 369 19.55 -13.85 -19.88
C ARG A 369 19.98 -12.78 -18.89
N ARG A 370 19.17 -11.73 -18.65
CA ARG A 370 19.41 -10.73 -17.61
C ARG A 370 18.91 -11.11 -16.21
N LYS A 371 18.16 -12.20 -16.07
CA LYS A 371 17.66 -12.67 -14.77
C LYS A 371 18.67 -13.52 -14.00
N CYS A 372 19.83 -13.83 -14.59
CA CYS A 372 20.94 -14.51 -13.91
C CYS A 372 22.29 -13.83 -14.21
N SER A 373 23.33 -14.23 -13.47
CA SER A 373 24.66 -13.62 -13.55
C SER A 373 25.51 -14.10 -14.73
N CYS A 374 25.05 -15.07 -15.53
CA CYS A 374 25.85 -15.63 -16.63
C CYS A 374 26.29 -14.60 -17.68
N TYR A 375 25.50 -13.54 -17.89
CA TYR A 375 25.81 -12.44 -18.82
C TYR A 375 26.16 -11.14 -18.09
N SER A 376 26.56 -11.19 -16.82
CA SER A 376 26.99 -10.00 -16.06
C SER A 376 28.21 -9.29 -16.69
N HIS A 377 29.02 -10.03 -17.45
CA HIS A 377 30.15 -9.48 -18.21
C HIS A 377 29.74 -8.66 -19.44
N CYS A 378 28.49 -8.80 -19.93
CA CYS A 378 27.96 -8.00 -21.03
C CYS A 378 27.35 -6.71 -20.48
N PRO A 379 27.74 -5.51 -20.97
CA PRO A 379 27.09 -4.26 -20.59
C PRO A 379 25.58 -4.31 -20.87
N PHE A 380 24.77 -3.60 -20.08
CA PHE A 380 23.34 -3.50 -20.29
C PHE A 380 22.99 -2.91 -21.67
N GLY A 381 21.90 -3.38 -22.26
CA GLY A 381 21.46 -3.01 -23.62
C GLY A 381 22.27 -3.64 -24.76
N LEU A 382 23.34 -4.38 -24.45
CA LEU A 382 24.23 -5.01 -25.44
C LEU A 382 24.23 -6.55 -25.33
N LEU A 383 23.16 -7.17 -24.85
CA LEU A 383 23.04 -8.63 -24.96
C LEU A 383 23.11 -9.07 -26.44
N PRO A 384 23.92 -10.08 -26.78
CA PRO A 384 23.98 -10.58 -28.15
C PRO A 384 22.61 -11.10 -28.60
N VAL A 385 22.00 -10.50 -29.62
CA VAL A 385 20.72 -10.97 -30.16
C VAL A 385 21.01 -12.15 -31.09
N LYS A 386 20.44 -13.32 -30.80
CA LYS A 386 20.65 -14.54 -31.61
C LYS A 386 19.56 -14.80 -32.65
N GLY A 387 18.49 -13.99 -32.69
CA GLY A 387 17.42 -14.09 -33.71
C GLY A 387 16.28 -13.08 -33.55
N GLY A 388 15.05 -13.42 -33.96
CA GLY A 388 13.90 -12.50 -34.15
C GLY A 388 13.10 -12.15 -32.88
N LEU A 389 11.88 -11.59 -33.03
CA LEU A 389 11.04 -11.21 -31.88
C LEU A 389 10.64 -12.42 -31.01
N TRP A 390 10.36 -13.58 -31.62
CA TRP A 390 10.09 -14.85 -30.94
C TRP A 390 11.28 -15.34 -30.08
N ASP A 391 12.50 -15.07 -30.53
CA ASP A 391 13.71 -15.34 -29.75
C ASP A 391 13.85 -14.43 -28.53
N SER A 392 13.15 -13.28 -28.51
CA SER A 392 13.23 -12.31 -27.41
C SER A 392 12.60 -12.83 -26.12
N TRP A 393 11.50 -13.59 -26.20
CA TRP A 393 10.91 -14.29 -25.05
C TRP A 393 11.58 -15.64 -24.74
N GLY A 394 12.62 -15.99 -25.49
CA GLY A 394 13.40 -17.20 -25.27
C GLY A 394 12.76 -18.47 -25.80
N GLY A 395 11.94 -18.37 -26.84
CA GLY A 395 11.28 -19.52 -27.47
C GLY A 395 10.24 -20.19 -26.56
N LEU A 396 9.55 -19.40 -25.73
CA LEU A 396 8.30 -19.82 -25.11
C LEU A 396 7.26 -20.11 -26.21
N ASP A 397 6.33 -21.04 -25.94
CA ASP A 397 5.24 -21.35 -26.87
C ASP A 397 4.36 -20.11 -27.12
N ASP A 398 3.73 -20.01 -28.29
CA ASP A 398 2.95 -18.83 -28.71
C ASP A 398 1.81 -18.44 -27.74
N GLU A 399 1.35 -19.39 -26.93
CA GLU A 399 0.32 -19.19 -25.90
C GLU A 399 0.89 -18.81 -24.52
N GLU A 400 2.21 -18.80 -24.35
CA GLU A 400 2.89 -18.55 -23.06
C GLU A 400 3.59 -17.19 -22.97
N TYR A 401 3.52 -16.36 -24.01
CA TYR A 401 4.04 -15.00 -23.99
C TYR A 401 3.06 -14.03 -24.66
N PRO A 402 3.13 -12.72 -24.36
CA PRO A 402 2.25 -11.77 -25.01
C PRO A 402 2.74 -11.60 -26.45
N GLY A 403 2.02 -12.17 -27.41
CA GLY A 403 2.27 -11.93 -28.83
C GLY A 403 2.24 -10.43 -29.14
N ASP A 404 2.98 -10.02 -30.18
CA ASP A 404 3.01 -8.61 -30.64
C ASP A 404 1.76 -8.27 -31.46
N LEU A 405 0.59 -8.43 -30.83
CA LEU A 405 -0.72 -8.27 -31.42
C LEU A 405 -1.60 -7.38 -30.53
N PRO A 406 -2.37 -6.46 -31.16
CA PRO A 406 -3.36 -5.65 -30.45
C PRO A 406 -4.55 -6.51 -29.99
N PHE A 407 -5.28 -6.02 -28.99
CA PHE A 407 -6.43 -6.75 -28.43
C PHE A 407 -7.63 -6.77 -29.40
N HIS A 408 -7.86 -7.90 -30.08
CA HIS A 408 -8.89 -8.06 -31.11
C HIS A 408 -10.35 -7.88 -30.64
N ASN A 409 -10.65 -8.09 -29.35
CA ASN A 409 -12.02 -8.18 -28.84
C ASN A 409 -12.66 -6.86 -28.39
N GLN A 410 -11.95 -5.72 -28.37
CA GLN A 410 -12.49 -4.44 -27.88
C GLN A 410 -12.67 -3.36 -28.95
N LEU A 411 -12.35 -3.65 -30.22
CA LEU A 411 -12.58 -2.74 -31.34
C LEU A 411 -14.04 -2.72 -31.85
N ARG A 412 -14.95 -3.52 -31.27
CA ARG A 412 -16.35 -3.62 -31.74
C ARG A 412 -17.21 -2.38 -31.46
N ASP A 413 -16.88 -1.58 -30.44
CA ASP A 413 -17.76 -0.48 -29.98
C ASP A 413 -17.27 0.93 -30.32
N GLY A 414 -16.23 1.09 -31.15
CA GLY A 414 -15.84 2.40 -31.71
C GLY A 414 -15.32 3.44 -30.70
N ILE A 415 -15.16 3.10 -29.42
CA ILE A 415 -14.64 3.98 -28.37
C ILE A 415 -13.32 3.41 -27.84
N SER A 416 -12.19 3.94 -28.31
CA SER A 416 -10.85 3.62 -27.80
C SER A 416 -10.70 4.14 -26.37
N SER A 417 -10.81 3.24 -25.39
CA SER A 417 -10.51 3.50 -23.97
C SER A 417 -9.21 2.79 -23.58
N PRO A 418 -8.40 3.34 -22.66
CA PRO A 418 -7.22 2.61 -22.17
C PRO A 418 -7.70 1.47 -21.27
N ILE A 419 -7.04 0.31 -21.34
CA ILE A 419 -7.45 -0.88 -20.58
C ILE A 419 -6.94 -0.74 -19.14
N LEU A 420 -7.77 -0.21 -18.25
CA LEU A 420 -7.37 -0.01 -16.85
C LEU A 420 -7.35 -1.33 -16.09
N LEU A 421 -6.13 -1.85 -15.86
CA LEU A 421 -5.90 -3.10 -15.17
C LEU A 421 -5.68 -2.87 -13.66
N SER A 422 -6.28 -3.75 -12.86
CA SER A 422 -6.17 -3.76 -11.39
C SER A 422 -5.04 -4.65 -10.86
N GLY A 423 -4.49 -5.55 -11.68
CA GLY A 423 -3.35 -6.41 -11.33
C GLY A 423 -3.14 -7.57 -12.30
N TRP A 424 -2.26 -8.51 -11.92
CA TRP A 424 -1.83 -9.61 -12.79
C TRP A 424 -2.94 -10.56 -13.25
N SER A 425 -3.93 -10.88 -12.41
CA SER A 425 -5.02 -11.79 -12.81
C SER A 425 -5.79 -11.24 -14.01
N GLU A 426 -6.07 -9.94 -14.02
CA GLU A 426 -6.77 -9.28 -15.12
C GLU A 426 -5.89 -9.22 -16.37
N TYR A 427 -4.59 -8.96 -16.21
CA TYR A 427 -3.63 -8.97 -17.32
C TYR A 427 -3.50 -10.35 -17.99
N TYR A 428 -3.29 -11.42 -17.20
CA TYR A 428 -3.17 -12.79 -17.73
C TYR A 428 -4.46 -13.22 -18.42
N ASN A 429 -5.63 -12.90 -17.85
CA ASN A 429 -6.91 -13.15 -18.49
C ASN A 429 -7.07 -12.38 -19.80
N LEU A 430 -6.69 -11.10 -19.83
CA LEU A 430 -6.76 -10.26 -21.03
C LEU A 430 -5.91 -10.82 -22.17
N ARG A 431 -4.69 -11.27 -21.85
CA ARG A 431 -3.74 -11.86 -22.80
C ARG A 431 -3.97 -13.35 -23.05
N SER A 432 -4.99 -13.97 -22.44
CA SER A 432 -5.26 -15.41 -22.48
C SER A 432 -4.05 -16.28 -22.10
N LEU A 433 -3.21 -15.80 -21.18
CA LEU A 433 -1.98 -16.47 -20.78
C LEU A 433 -2.23 -17.46 -19.64
N PRO A 434 -1.57 -18.63 -19.66
CA PRO A 434 -1.63 -19.55 -18.55
C PRO A 434 -0.84 -18.99 -17.36
N LEU A 435 -1.34 -19.25 -16.14
CA LEU A 435 -0.67 -18.83 -14.89
C LEU A 435 0.66 -19.57 -14.62
N SER A 436 1.02 -20.55 -15.46
CA SER A 436 2.35 -21.17 -15.53
C SER A 436 3.39 -20.32 -16.26
N SER A 437 2.97 -19.35 -17.08
CA SER A 437 3.90 -18.49 -17.80
C SER A 437 4.63 -17.53 -16.85
N PRO A 438 5.98 -17.49 -16.86
CA PRO A 438 6.78 -16.71 -15.92
C PRO A 438 6.91 -15.22 -16.30
N ILE A 439 6.31 -14.77 -17.39
CA ILE A 439 6.54 -13.44 -18.00
C ILE A 439 6.33 -12.26 -17.05
N ALA A 440 5.51 -12.42 -15.99
CA ALA A 440 5.28 -11.41 -14.97
C ALA A 440 6.58 -10.89 -14.34
N ASP A 441 7.63 -11.71 -14.28
CA ASP A 441 8.91 -11.30 -13.70
C ASP A 441 9.64 -10.22 -14.54
N ILE A 442 9.57 -10.30 -15.88
CA ILE A 442 10.10 -9.25 -16.77
C ILE A 442 9.07 -8.12 -16.93
N LEU A 443 7.81 -8.47 -17.20
CA LEU A 443 6.74 -7.51 -17.45
C LEU A 443 6.42 -6.61 -16.25
N SER A 444 6.84 -6.97 -15.04
CA SER A 444 6.73 -6.09 -13.89
C SER A 444 7.28 -4.68 -14.16
N HIS A 445 8.32 -4.52 -14.98
CA HIS A 445 8.91 -3.21 -15.31
C HIS A 445 7.98 -2.37 -16.20
N PRO A 446 7.62 -2.79 -17.43
CA PRO A 446 6.72 -2.01 -18.28
C PRO A 446 5.31 -1.84 -17.69
N LEU A 447 4.75 -2.83 -17.00
CA LEU A 447 3.41 -2.70 -16.41
C LEU A 447 3.39 -1.80 -15.17
N THR A 448 4.50 -1.70 -14.43
CA THR A 448 4.65 -0.67 -13.38
C THR A 448 4.64 0.73 -13.99
N VAL A 449 5.38 0.95 -15.09
CA VAL A 449 5.35 2.23 -15.82
C VAL A 449 3.94 2.52 -16.32
N TYR A 450 3.27 1.54 -16.94
CA TYR A 450 1.88 1.66 -17.38
C TYR A 450 0.94 2.07 -16.23
N HIS A 451 1.05 1.41 -15.07
CA HIS A 451 0.25 1.72 -13.89
C HIS A 451 0.49 3.14 -13.38
N ILE A 452 1.75 3.59 -13.32
CA ILE A 452 2.09 4.96 -12.96
C ILE A 452 1.44 5.96 -13.94
N LEU A 453 1.55 5.71 -15.24
CA LEU A 453 1.06 6.60 -16.28
C LEU A 453 -0.47 6.72 -16.35
N THR A 454 -1.19 5.65 -16.00
CA THR A 454 -2.65 5.54 -16.22
C THR A 454 -3.48 5.57 -14.94
N ALA A 455 -2.89 5.24 -13.78
CA ALA A 455 -3.58 5.18 -12.50
C ALA A 455 -3.06 6.20 -11.47
N LEU A 456 -1.73 6.40 -11.39
CA LEU A 456 -1.14 7.23 -10.33
C LEU A 456 -0.97 8.69 -10.74
N SER A 457 -0.51 8.96 -11.97
CA SER A 457 -0.32 10.33 -12.46
C SER A 457 -1.54 10.81 -13.25
N ILE A 458 -2.32 11.70 -12.61
CA ILE A 458 -3.54 12.27 -13.20
C ILE A 458 -3.22 13.05 -14.48
N ASN A 459 -2.10 13.77 -14.50
CA ASN A 459 -1.70 14.58 -15.65
C ASN A 459 -1.40 13.71 -16.87
N THR A 460 -0.58 12.67 -16.72
CA THR A 460 -0.22 11.78 -17.85
C THR A 460 -1.43 11.00 -18.33
N LYS A 461 -2.29 10.52 -17.42
CA LYS A 461 -3.56 9.88 -17.77
C LYS A 461 -4.41 10.77 -18.68
N ASN A 462 -4.58 12.04 -18.30
CA ASN A 462 -5.36 13.01 -19.07
C ASN A 462 -4.74 13.33 -20.45
N LEU A 463 -3.41 13.33 -20.56
CA LEU A 463 -2.71 13.52 -21.85
C LEU A 463 -2.94 12.33 -22.78
N LEU A 464 -2.76 11.11 -22.27
CA LEU A 464 -2.96 9.87 -23.04
C LEU A 464 -4.41 9.75 -23.52
N LEU A 465 -5.39 10.02 -22.66
CA LEU A 465 -6.81 10.03 -23.01
C LEU A 465 -7.16 11.07 -24.10
N LYS A 466 -6.38 12.14 -24.21
CA LYS A 466 -6.53 13.18 -25.26
C LYS A 466 -5.73 12.87 -26.52
N GLY A 467 -5.12 11.69 -26.62
CA GLY A 467 -4.28 11.32 -27.76
C GLY A 467 -2.95 12.08 -27.83
N LYS A 468 -2.52 12.74 -26.75
CA LYS A 468 -1.28 13.51 -26.71
C LYS A 468 -0.06 12.64 -26.39
N GLU A 469 1.11 13.15 -26.75
CA GLU A 469 2.37 12.55 -26.34
C GLU A 469 2.66 12.80 -24.86
N VAL A 470 3.14 11.76 -24.18
CA VAL A 470 3.69 11.81 -22.82
C VAL A 470 5.18 11.53 -22.87
N ILE A 471 5.95 12.45 -22.31
CA ILE A 471 7.40 12.35 -22.14
C ILE A 471 7.68 11.87 -20.72
N LEU A 472 8.24 10.67 -20.60
CA LEU A 472 8.64 10.00 -19.35
C LEU A 472 10.17 10.05 -19.25
N HIS A 473 10.72 10.63 -18.19
CA HIS A 473 12.13 10.42 -17.85
C HIS A 473 12.24 9.19 -16.95
N TYR A 474 12.94 8.17 -17.43
CA TYR A 474 13.21 6.93 -16.70
C TYR A 474 14.65 7.01 -16.17
N LEU A 475 14.85 6.99 -14.86
CA LEU A 475 16.17 7.18 -14.25
C LEU A 475 16.79 5.85 -13.83
N GLY A 476 18.08 5.69 -14.14
CA GLY A 476 18.88 4.53 -13.75
C GLY A 476 18.45 3.22 -14.43
N PRO A 477 18.28 3.15 -15.76
CA PRO A 477 18.00 1.88 -16.43
C PRO A 477 19.17 0.91 -16.26
N GLU A 478 18.87 -0.36 -16.01
CA GLU A 478 19.84 -1.45 -15.95
C GLU A 478 19.40 -2.57 -16.91
N GLY A 479 18.84 -3.65 -16.38
CA GLY A 479 18.31 -4.77 -17.17
C GLY A 479 17.22 -4.36 -18.16
N GLU A 480 16.51 -3.25 -17.89
CA GLU A 480 15.46 -2.70 -18.74
C GLU A 480 15.95 -2.34 -20.14
N MET A 481 17.24 -2.00 -20.30
CA MET A 481 17.82 -1.75 -21.62
C MET A 481 17.83 -3.00 -22.51
N ASP A 482 17.91 -4.19 -21.93
CA ASP A 482 17.78 -5.46 -22.68
C ASP A 482 16.35 -6.00 -22.71
N TRP A 483 15.44 -5.39 -21.94
CA TRP A 483 14.02 -5.72 -21.92
C TRP A 483 13.17 -4.76 -22.74
N MET A 484 13.80 -3.92 -23.57
CA MET A 484 13.11 -2.97 -24.45
C MET A 484 11.94 -3.58 -25.25
N PRO A 485 12.02 -4.80 -25.82
CA PRO A 485 10.87 -5.42 -26.49
C PRO A 485 9.64 -5.56 -25.59
N ALA A 486 9.80 -5.79 -24.28
CA ALA A 486 8.70 -5.92 -23.34
C ALA A 486 7.94 -4.60 -23.13
N PHE A 487 8.55 -3.45 -23.42
CA PHE A 487 7.88 -2.14 -23.33
C PHE A 487 6.85 -1.91 -24.46
N SER A 488 6.83 -2.74 -25.50
CA SER A 488 5.76 -2.71 -26.51
C SER A 488 4.39 -2.99 -25.88
N GLU A 489 4.34 -3.72 -24.75
CA GLU A 489 3.11 -4.06 -24.04
C GLU A 489 2.33 -2.82 -23.60
N ILE A 490 3.04 -1.74 -23.23
CA ILE A 490 2.41 -0.46 -22.87
C ILE A 490 1.59 0.08 -24.06
N SER A 491 2.11 -0.05 -25.28
CA SER A 491 1.44 0.37 -26.51
C SER A 491 0.13 -0.37 -26.73
N HIS A 492 0.13 -1.67 -26.48
CA HIS A 492 -1.06 -2.52 -26.63
C HIS A 492 -2.12 -2.15 -25.60
N LEU A 493 -1.72 -1.98 -24.34
CA LEU A 493 -2.63 -1.63 -23.22
C LEU A 493 -3.27 -0.25 -23.36
N LEU A 494 -2.57 0.70 -23.99
CA LEU A 494 -3.13 2.01 -24.32
C LEU A 494 -4.20 1.95 -25.42
N ASN A 495 -4.32 0.83 -26.13
CA ASN A 495 -5.40 0.56 -27.09
C ASN A 495 -5.61 1.71 -28.10
N GLY A 496 -4.51 2.25 -28.63
CA GLY A 496 -4.55 3.33 -29.63
C GLY A 496 -4.54 4.76 -29.07
N LEU A 497 -4.40 4.96 -27.76
CA LEU A 497 -4.42 6.28 -27.12
C LEU A 497 -3.02 6.84 -26.85
N GLY A 498 -2.77 8.04 -27.36
CA GLY A 498 -1.55 8.80 -27.10
C GLY A 498 -0.29 8.14 -27.66
N ASN A 499 0.83 8.81 -27.40
CA ASN A 499 2.18 8.32 -27.67
C ASN A 499 3.00 8.45 -26.39
N ILE A 500 4.00 7.59 -26.20
CA ILE A 500 4.94 7.67 -25.09
C ILE A 500 6.35 7.79 -25.64
N GLN A 501 7.05 8.82 -25.20
CA GLN A 501 8.49 8.93 -25.33
C GLN A 501 9.13 8.65 -23.97
N ILE A 502 9.85 7.54 -23.87
CA ILE A 502 10.62 7.14 -22.70
C ILE A 502 12.06 7.57 -22.91
N ILE A 503 12.57 8.45 -22.06
CA ILE A 503 13.98 8.86 -22.08
C ILE A 503 14.66 8.21 -20.88
N MET A 504 15.42 7.15 -21.13
CA MET A 504 16.16 6.44 -20.09
C MET A 504 17.52 7.10 -19.88
N VAL A 505 17.73 7.67 -18.69
CA VAL A 505 18.92 8.43 -18.32
C VAL A 505 19.68 7.73 -17.20
N GLY A 506 20.95 7.42 -17.40
CA GLY A 506 21.78 6.85 -16.34
C GLY A 506 23.25 6.69 -16.71
N PRO A 507 24.15 6.60 -15.71
CA PRO A 507 25.59 6.47 -15.94
C PRO A 507 25.96 5.12 -16.56
N GLU A 508 25.17 4.08 -16.31
CA GLU A 508 25.38 2.71 -16.81
C GLU A 508 24.98 2.51 -18.29
N VAL A 509 24.37 3.52 -18.92
CA VAL A 509 24.09 3.46 -20.35
C VAL A 509 25.41 3.39 -21.13
N PRO A 510 25.61 2.38 -22.00
CA PRO A 510 26.82 2.27 -22.80
C PRO A 510 27.02 3.49 -23.71
N THR A 511 28.28 3.93 -23.86
CA THR A 511 28.61 5.11 -24.68
C THR A 511 28.12 5.01 -26.12
N ASN A 512 28.17 3.81 -26.71
CA ASN A 512 27.70 3.55 -28.08
C ASN A 512 26.17 3.53 -28.22
N LEU A 513 25.43 3.45 -27.11
CA LEU A 513 23.96 3.53 -27.09
C LEU A 513 23.46 4.92 -26.70
N SER A 514 24.28 5.77 -26.08
CA SER A 514 23.89 7.14 -25.74
C SER A 514 23.50 7.94 -26.99
N GLY A 515 22.38 8.66 -26.92
CA GLY A 515 21.82 9.44 -28.03
C GLY A 515 21.01 8.62 -29.03
N THR A 516 20.93 7.30 -28.88
CA THR A 516 20.12 6.46 -29.77
C THR A 516 18.63 6.56 -29.45
N THR A 517 17.79 6.41 -30.48
CA THR A 517 16.33 6.35 -30.36
C THR A 517 15.82 5.07 -31.02
N SER A 518 15.09 4.26 -30.26
CA SER A 518 14.48 3.01 -30.69
C SER A 518 12.96 3.15 -30.71
N GLY A 519 12.33 2.92 -31.87
CA GLY A 519 10.88 2.76 -31.96
C GLY A 519 10.49 1.35 -31.54
N ILE A 520 10.03 1.17 -30.30
CA ILE A 520 9.65 -0.14 -29.75
C ILE A 520 8.31 -0.60 -30.33
N SER A 521 7.40 0.34 -30.56
CA SER A 521 6.15 0.13 -31.28
C SER A 521 5.79 1.40 -32.05
N SER A 522 4.63 1.40 -32.72
CA SER A 522 4.10 2.60 -33.39
C SER A 522 3.85 3.79 -32.44
N ARG A 523 3.77 3.55 -31.12
CA ARG A 523 3.42 4.57 -30.12
C ARG A 523 4.42 4.73 -28.99
N VAL A 524 5.34 3.78 -28.81
CA VAL A 524 6.35 3.82 -27.74
C VAL A 524 7.72 3.99 -28.37
N ARG A 525 8.38 5.11 -28.03
CA ARG A 525 9.77 5.40 -28.41
C ARG A 525 10.64 5.42 -27.17
N VAL A 526 11.84 4.86 -27.26
CA VAL A 526 12.83 4.84 -26.18
C VAL A 526 14.08 5.57 -26.65
N ASN A 527 14.51 6.56 -25.87
CA ASN A 527 15.76 7.29 -26.04
C ASN A 527 16.72 6.88 -24.91
N LEU A 528 17.96 6.56 -25.23
CA LEU A 528 18.97 6.21 -24.23
C LEU A 528 19.96 7.37 -24.07
N VAL A 529 20.23 7.76 -22.83
CA VAL A 529 21.12 8.89 -22.51
C VAL A 529 22.07 8.49 -21.40
N ARG A 530 23.37 8.47 -21.71
CA ARG A 530 24.42 8.25 -20.73
C ARG A 530 24.74 9.55 -19.99
N GLY A 531 24.64 9.52 -18.67
CA GLY A 531 25.04 10.64 -17.82
C GLY A 531 24.29 10.65 -16.48
N VAL A 532 24.61 11.63 -15.65
CA VAL A 532 23.86 11.89 -14.40
C VAL A 532 22.70 12.83 -14.70
N TYR A 533 21.54 12.56 -14.10
CA TYR A 533 20.28 13.20 -14.50
C TYR A 533 20.31 14.74 -14.43
N GLN A 534 20.95 15.30 -13.40
CA GLN A 534 21.05 16.74 -13.19
C GLN A 534 21.83 17.50 -14.28
N GLU A 535 22.72 16.81 -15.00
CA GLU A 535 23.50 17.41 -16.09
C GLU A 535 22.75 17.26 -17.42
N GLU A 536 22.25 16.05 -17.68
CA GLU A 536 21.61 15.71 -18.96
C GLU A 536 20.25 16.37 -19.16
N ALA A 537 19.46 16.53 -18.08
CA ALA A 537 18.07 16.99 -18.18
C ALA A 537 17.90 18.36 -18.85
N THR A 538 18.92 19.23 -18.84
CA THR A 538 18.88 20.54 -19.49
C THR A 538 18.85 20.46 -21.02
N TYR A 539 19.32 19.36 -21.60
CA TYR A 539 19.34 19.09 -23.05
C TYR A 539 18.18 18.21 -23.51
N LEU A 540 17.33 17.76 -22.59
CA LEU A 540 16.21 16.88 -22.86
C LEU A 540 14.88 17.65 -22.91
N PRO A 541 13.89 17.17 -23.67
CA PRO A 541 12.53 17.67 -23.58
C PRO A 541 12.01 17.65 -22.12
N SER A 542 11.19 18.63 -21.74
CA SER A 542 10.65 18.65 -20.38
C SER A 542 9.78 17.42 -20.10
N PRO A 543 10.01 16.71 -18.97
CA PRO A 543 9.23 15.53 -18.64
C PRO A 543 7.83 15.90 -18.15
N HIS A 544 6.87 15.04 -18.46
CA HIS A 544 5.54 15.08 -17.85
C HIS A 544 5.48 14.25 -16.55
N VAL A 545 6.39 13.29 -16.42
CA VAL A 545 6.56 12.41 -15.26
C VAL A 545 7.98 11.86 -15.23
N ILE A 546 8.48 11.60 -14.02
CA ILE A 546 9.78 10.97 -13.77
C ILE A 546 9.53 9.62 -13.08
N VAL A 547 10.23 8.57 -13.50
CA VAL A 547 10.14 7.23 -12.89
C VAL A 547 11.53 6.68 -12.64
N ALA A 548 11.75 6.10 -11.46
CA ALA A 548 12.95 5.34 -11.15
C ALA A 548 12.53 4.00 -10.51
N LEU A 549 12.75 2.90 -11.21
CA LEU A 549 12.39 1.59 -10.71
C LEU A 549 13.53 0.99 -9.89
N ASN A 550 13.20 0.25 -8.83
CA ASN A 550 14.16 -0.42 -7.94
C ASN A 550 15.34 0.49 -7.53
N CYS A 551 15.04 1.75 -7.22
CA CYS A 551 15.99 2.85 -7.32
C CYS A 551 17.11 2.86 -6.27
N ALA A 552 16.90 2.19 -5.13
CA ALA A 552 17.84 2.10 -4.02
C ALA A 552 18.44 3.47 -3.64
N LEU A 553 17.57 4.45 -3.36
CA LEU A 553 17.97 5.86 -3.16
C LEU A 553 19.04 6.05 -2.07
N ASP A 554 19.11 5.14 -1.10
CA ASP A 554 20.05 5.15 0.01
C ASP A 554 21.45 4.60 -0.33
N ARG A 555 21.62 3.97 -1.49
CA ARG A 555 22.88 3.30 -1.88
C ARG A 555 23.80 4.17 -2.73
N TYR A 556 23.25 5.13 -3.48
CA TYR A 556 24.02 5.90 -4.47
C TYR A 556 24.01 7.39 -4.17
N SER A 557 25.19 7.97 -3.94
CA SER A 557 25.35 9.41 -3.70
C SER A 557 25.00 10.27 -4.90
N SER A 558 25.00 9.70 -6.11
CA SER A 558 24.62 10.36 -7.36
C SER A 558 23.16 10.85 -7.37
N TRP A 559 22.30 10.34 -6.48
CA TRP A 559 20.91 10.78 -6.35
C TRP A 559 20.78 12.23 -5.88
N GLY A 560 21.74 12.79 -5.15
CA GLY A 560 21.62 14.14 -4.56
C GLY A 560 21.22 15.20 -5.59
N GLY A 561 22.02 15.35 -6.65
CA GLY A 561 21.75 16.32 -7.71
C GLY A 561 20.45 16.02 -8.48
N ALA A 562 20.15 14.74 -8.71
CA ALA A 562 18.92 14.33 -9.37
C ALA A 562 17.67 14.71 -8.55
N LEU A 563 17.70 14.53 -7.23
CA LEU A 563 16.61 14.87 -6.32
C LEU A 563 16.44 16.40 -6.19
N ASP A 564 17.53 17.16 -6.15
CA ASP A 564 17.49 18.63 -6.18
C ASP A 564 16.82 19.14 -7.46
N LEU A 565 17.15 18.53 -8.60
CA LEU A 565 16.52 18.86 -9.87
C LEU A 565 15.04 18.45 -9.91
N ILE A 566 14.68 17.26 -9.43
CA ILE A 566 13.27 16.81 -9.33
C ILE A 566 12.45 17.80 -8.50
N LYS A 567 13.02 18.29 -7.38
CA LYS A 567 12.39 19.30 -6.54
C LYS A 567 12.24 20.64 -7.27
N ALA A 568 13.26 21.08 -8.00
CA ALA A 568 13.25 22.35 -8.73
C ALA A 568 12.24 22.35 -9.89
N ILE A 569 12.15 21.25 -10.64
CA ILE A 569 11.22 21.11 -11.77
C ILE A 569 9.77 20.95 -11.27
N GLY A 570 9.55 20.31 -10.12
CA GLY A 570 8.22 20.15 -9.53
C GLY A 570 7.29 19.22 -10.31
N VAL A 571 7.83 18.38 -11.21
CA VAL A 571 7.08 17.38 -11.97
C VAL A 571 6.86 16.12 -11.12
N PRO A 572 5.70 15.43 -11.25
CA PRO A 572 5.45 14.16 -10.56
C PRO A 572 6.58 13.15 -10.76
N ALA A 573 7.13 12.63 -9.68
CA ALA A 573 8.18 11.61 -9.70
C ALA A 573 7.79 10.41 -8.86
N PHE A 574 7.89 9.21 -9.43
CA PHE A 574 7.54 7.95 -8.80
C PHE A 574 8.76 7.02 -8.72
N PHE A 575 8.88 6.34 -7.58
CA PHE A 575 9.99 5.47 -7.24
C PHE A 575 9.43 4.09 -6.89
N THR A 576 10.17 3.03 -7.21
CA THR A 576 9.85 1.70 -6.66
C THR A 576 11.01 1.12 -5.87
N GLU A 577 10.65 0.33 -4.85
CA GLU A 577 11.59 -0.36 -3.99
C GLU A 577 11.16 -1.81 -3.76
N GLN A 578 12.13 -2.66 -3.47
CA GLN A 578 11.90 -4.11 -3.44
C GLN A 578 11.27 -4.61 -2.14
N SER A 579 11.56 -3.93 -1.03
CA SER A 579 11.13 -4.32 0.31
C SER A 579 10.68 -3.11 1.14
N GLU A 580 9.94 -3.36 2.21
CA GLU A 580 9.44 -2.30 3.09
C GLU A 580 10.56 -1.53 3.80
N ILE A 581 11.70 -2.18 4.08
CA ILE A 581 12.85 -1.52 4.69
C ILE A 581 13.51 -0.54 3.71
N LEU A 582 13.66 -0.93 2.44
CA LEU A 582 14.17 -0.04 1.40
C LEU A 582 13.22 1.13 1.15
N CYS A 583 11.90 0.90 1.24
CA CYS A 583 10.92 1.98 1.21
C CYS A 583 11.10 2.98 2.36
N ALA A 584 11.40 2.50 3.57
CA ALA A 584 11.66 3.38 4.72
C ALA A 584 12.92 4.23 4.50
N ASN A 585 13.98 3.63 3.96
CA ASN A 585 15.22 4.32 3.60
C ASN A 585 14.97 5.37 2.50
N ALA A 586 14.28 4.99 1.43
CA ALA A 586 13.90 5.91 0.35
C ALA A 586 13.09 7.10 0.85
N LYS A 587 12.12 6.90 1.76
CA LYS A 587 11.39 8.01 2.40
C LYS A 587 12.31 8.95 3.15
N GLN A 588 13.30 8.43 3.87
CA GLN A 588 14.25 9.25 4.62
C GLN A 588 15.12 10.08 3.68
N VAL A 589 15.62 9.49 2.58
CA VAL A 589 16.41 10.20 1.57
C VAL A 589 15.59 11.31 0.90
N LEU A 590 14.37 11.02 0.45
CA LEU A 590 13.48 12.00 -0.17
C LEU A 590 13.15 13.16 0.78
N ARG A 591 12.84 12.87 2.05
CA ARG A 591 12.60 13.91 3.07
C ARG A 591 13.86 14.73 3.34
N GLY A 592 15.03 14.10 3.35
CA GLY A 592 16.32 14.78 3.48
C GLY A 592 16.60 15.77 2.34
N ALA A 593 16.19 15.44 1.12
CA ALA A 593 16.22 16.35 -0.04
C ALA A 593 15.13 17.44 0.02
N GLY A 594 14.23 17.41 1.00
CA GLY A 594 13.08 18.30 1.11
C GLY A 594 11.99 18.02 0.08
N LEU A 595 11.89 16.78 -0.39
CA LEU A 595 10.77 16.29 -1.21
C LEU A 595 9.75 15.63 -0.29
N HIS A 596 8.51 16.14 -0.34
CA HIS A 596 7.41 15.55 0.42
C HIS A 596 6.78 14.39 -0.35
N ILE A 597 6.54 13.28 0.37
CA ILE A 597 5.85 12.11 -0.18
C ILE A 597 4.38 12.47 -0.40
N THR A 598 3.96 12.61 -1.66
CA THR A 598 2.57 12.90 -2.04
C THR A 598 1.80 11.63 -2.42
N HIS A 599 2.49 10.61 -2.94
CA HIS A 599 1.95 9.24 -3.08
C HIS A 599 2.58 8.33 -2.02
N PRO A 600 1.80 7.81 -1.04
CA PRO A 600 2.33 6.98 0.03
C PRO A 600 2.91 5.67 -0.50
N VAL A 601 3.72 5.00 0.33
CA VAL A 601 4.19 3.64 0.00
C VAL A 601 2.99 2.70 -0.07
N THR A 602 2.75 2.15 -1.25
CA THR A 602 1.71 1.16 -1.51
C THR A 602 2.32 -0.04 -2.23
N PRO A 603 1.87 -1.27 -1.95
CA PRO A 603 2.22 -2.42 -2.78
C PRO A 603 1.88 -2.15 -4.24
N ASN A 604 2.82 -2.44 -5.14
CA ASN A 604 2.57 -2.31 -6.57
C ASN A 604 1.76 -3.52 -7.06
N PRO A 605 0.60 -3.31 -7.73
CA PRO A 605 -0.21 -4.40 -8.27
C PRO A 605 0.51 -5.23 -9.34
N PHE A 606 1.53 -4.64 -9.99
CA PHE A 606 2.36 -5.29 -11.01
C PHE A 606 3.79 -5.58 -10.55
N ARG A 607 4.04 -5.67 -9.24
CA ARG A 607 5.34 -6.17 -8.72
C ARG A 607 5.61 -7.58 -9.27
N SER A 608 6.89 -7.94 -9.40
CA SER A 608 7.25 -9.30 -9.76
C SER A 608 6.72 -10.29 -8.70
N PRO A 609 6.15 -11.44 -9.10
CA PRO A 609 5.78 -12.48 -8.16
C PRO A 609 6.99 -13.27 -7.63
N VAL A 610 8.16 -13.15 -8.28
CA VAL A 610 9.36 -13.90 -7.93
C VAL A 610 10.04 -13.25 -6.73
N LYS A 611 10.14 -14.00 -5.62
CA LYS A 611 10.81 -13.55 -4.41
C LYS A 611 12.31 -13.42 -4.64
N ASN A 612 12.85 -12.23 -4.37
CA ASN A 612 14.28 -11.97 -4.29
C ASN A 612 14.84 -12.50 -2.97
N HIS A 613 16.04 -13.07 -3.03
CA HIS A 613 16.76 -13.54 -1.84
C HIS A 613 17.93 -12.60 -1.57
N ASP A 614 17.83 -11.84 -0.48
CA ASP A 614 18.99 -11.10 0.03
C ASP A 614 19.96 -12.08 0.69
N SER A 615 21.26 -11.81 0.56
CA SER A 615 22.29 -12.68 1.12
C SER A 615 22.26 -12.68 2.65
N SER A 616 21.88 -11.55 3.26
CA SER A 616 21.98 -11.30 4.70
C SER A 616 20.63 -11.28 5.44
N THR A 617 19.53 -11.16 4.70
CA THR A 617 18.18 -11.09 5.27
C THR A 617 17.13 -11.96 4.56
N ASN A 618 16.08 -12.32 5.30
CA ASN A 618 14.89 -13.05 4.86
C ASN A 618 13.68 -12.15 4.57
N LEU A 619 13.83 -10.83 4.73
CA LEU A 619 12.72 -9.90 4.53
C LEU A 619 12.07 -10.11 3.16
N PRO A 620 10.71 -10.09 3.07
CA PRO A 620 10.03 -10.19 1.80
C PRO A 620 10.51 -9.10 0.84
N SER A 621 10.96 -9.53 -0.33
CA SER A 621 11.57 -8.66 -1.33
C SER A 621 11.17 -9.14 -2.72
N TYR A 622 10.70 -8.20 -3.55
CA TYR A 622 10.20 -8.46 -4.90
C TYR A 622 10.61 -7.32 -5.81
N SER A 623 11.01 -7.59 -7.07
CA SER A 623 11.25 -6.50 -8.02
C SER A 623 10.00 -5.63 -8.17
N ASN A 624 10.17 -4.31 -8.12
CA ASN A 624 9.10 -3.33 -8.14
C ASN A 624 8.05 -3.55 -7.03
N GLY A 625 8.44 -4.07 -5.86
CA GLY A 625 7.55 -4.50 -4.78
C GLY A 625 6.54 -3.44 -4.33
N PHE A 626 7.04 -2.22 -4.15
CA PHE A 626 6.27 -1.09 -3.65
C PHE A 626 6.51 0.15 -4.50
N VAL A 627 5.54 1.05 -4.53
CA VAL A 627 5.63 2.35 -5.20
C VAL A 627 5.40 3.48 -4.21
N LEU A 628 6.15 4.57 -4.35
CA LEU A 628 5.99 5.84 -3.63
C LEU A 628 6.25 7.01 -4.59
N GLY A 629 5.73 8.19 -4.28
CA GLY A 629 5.88 9.33 -5.18
C GLY A 629 5.93 10.68 -4.47
N VAL A 630 6.49 11.65 -5.18
CA VAL A 630 6.66 13.05 -4.78
C VAL A 630 6.15 13.94 -5.90
N ASN A 631 5.70 15.16 -5.57
CA ASN A 631 5.13 16.11 -6.53
C ASN A 631 3.92 15.58 -7.34
N ALA A 632 3.36 14.44 -6.96
CA ALA A 632 2.20 13.79 -7.57
C ALA A 632 0.88 14.40 -7.13
#